data_AF-A0A8K0UH59-F1
#
_entry.id   AF-A0A8K0UH59-F1
#
_cell.length_a   1.000
_cell.length_b   1.000
_cell.length_c   1.000
_cell.angle_alpha   90.00
_cell.angle_beta   90.00
_cell.angle_gamma   90.00
#
_symmetry.space_group_name_H-M   'P 1'
#
loop_
_entity.id
_entity.type
_entity.pdbx_description
1 polymer ?
#
loop_
_entity_poly.entity_id
_entity_poly.type
_entity_poly.pdbx_seq_one_letter_code
_entity_poly.pdbx_strand_id
1 'polypeptide(L)'
;MTNHFWLVWYRARSSVAPKHWALFMTYDTDEQAIGTAYQAQGDGFGSGQFTTAIHLAVQLKGPRGAHSYEDRLYLGTIPDSFTSNGMMKEYCDAATELINESNAARVVGESNCHNWCLLVIRGLEDAKCLKEGTWERARRCPRMG
;
A
#
# COMPACT_ATOMS: atom_id res chain seq x y z
N MET A 1 -21.44 0.10 -5.57
CA MET A 1 -20.81 1.00 -4.57
C MET A 1 -19.42 1.36 -5.06
N THR A 2 -18.83 2.44 -4.55
CA THR A 2 -17.47 2.88 -4.90
C THR A 2 -16.62 2.88 -3.65
N ASN A 3 -15.39 2.40 -3.75
CA ASN A 3 -14.44 2.42 -2.65
C ASN A 3 -13.50 3.60 -2.84
N HIS A 4 -13.13 4.24 -1.74
CA HIS A 4 -12.13 5.29 -1.68
C HIS A 4 -10.75 4.66 -1.46
N PHE A 5 -9.82 4.99 -2.35
CA PHE A 5 -8.48 4.42 -2.37
C PHE A 5 -7.45 5.44 -1.90
N TRP A 6 -6.56 4.98 -1.01
CA TRP A 6 -5.58 5.83 -0.34
C TRP A 6 -4.21 5.18 -0.36
N LEU A 7 -3.19 6.02 -0.46
CA LEU A 7 -1.83 5.69 -0.05
C LEU A 7 -1.65 6.24 1.36
N VAL A 8 -1.24 5.39 2.30
CA VAL A 8 -0.97 5.79 3.69
C VAL A 8 0.48 5.49 4.03
N TRP A 9 1.10 6.34 4.84
CA TRP A 9 2.45 6.07 5.36
C TRP A 9 2.51 6.29 6.86
N TYR A 10 3.29 5.47 7.54
CA TYR A 10 3.45 5.54 9.00
C TYR A 10 4.93 5.54 9.38
N ARG A 11 5.23 6.18 10.53
CA ARG A 11 6.51 5.97 11.20
C ARG A 11 6.47 4.62 11.90
N ALA A 12 7.49 3.79 11.68
CA ALA A 12 7.64 2.58 12.46
C ALA A 12 7.86 2.90 13.95
N ARG A 13 7.54 1.96 14.83
CA ARG A 13 7.67 2.10 16.29
C ARG A 13 9.10 2.36 16.78
N SER A 14 10.09 2.13 15.92
CA SER A 14 11.51 2.34 16.20
C SER A 14 12.07 3.37 15.22
N SER A 15 12.94 4.26 15.71
CA SER A 15 13.69 5.22 14.88
C SER A 15 14.65 4.54 13.89
N VAL A 16 14.87 3.24 14.05
CA VAL A 16 15.73 2.41 13.19
C VAL A 16 14.92 1.70 12.10
N ALA A 17 13.59 1.67 12.24
CA ALA A 17 12.72 1.02 11.27
C ALA A 17 12.16 2.07 10.29
N PRO A 18 12.21 1.79 8.98
CA PRO A 18 11.85 2.77 7.98
C PRO A 18 10.38 3.17 8.01
N LYS A 19 10.08 4.37 7.48
CA LYS A 19 8.70 4.71 7.09
C LYS A 19 8.18 3.65 6.13
N HIS A 20 6.95 3.19 6.34
CA HIS A 20 6.33 2.15 5.52
C HIS A 20 5.10 2.71 4.81
N TRP A 21 4.91 2.33 3.55
CA TRP A 21 3.71 2.64 2.78
C TRP A 21 2.77 1.45 2.78
N ALA A 22 1.48 1.73 2.92
CA ALA A 22 0.42 0.77 2.70
C ALA A 22 -0.67 1.39 1.81
N LEU A 23 -1.44 0.52 1.15
CA LEU A 23 -2.60 0.91 0.37
C LEU A 23 -3.85 0.65 1.20
N PHE A 24 -4.84 1.51 1.09
CA PHE A 24 -6.01 1.46 1.94
C PHE A 24 -7.28 1.69 1.14
N MET A 25 -8.31 0.90 1.44
CA MET A 25 -9.64 1.02 0.83
C MET A 25 -10.70 1.26 1.90
N THR A 26 -11.49 2.31 1.76
CA THR A 26 -12.63 2.62 2.64
C THR A 26 -13.92 2.79 1.86
N TYR A 27 -15.05 2.63 2.54
CA TYR A 27 -16.38 2.96 1.98
C TYR A 27 -16.76 4.44 2.14
N ASP A 28 -15.98 5.21 2.91
CA ASP A 28 -16.17 6.64 3.16
C ASP A 28 -14.82 7.39 3.15
N THR A 29 -14.87 8.70 2.97
CA THR A 29 -13.76 9.64 3.05
C THR A 29 -13.51 10.22 4.44
N ASP A 30 -14.39 9.94 5.42
CA ASP A 30 -14.17 10.33 6.82
C ASP A 30 -12.80 9.82 7.32
N GLU A 31 -12.10 10.63 8.09
CA GLU A 31 -10.84 10.22 8.71
C GLU A 31 -11.00 8.98 9.60
N GLN A 32 -12.17 8.81 10.20
CA GLN A 32 -12.49 7.68 11.07
C GLN A 32 -13.02 6.46 10.31
N ALA A 33 -13.07 6.53 8.97
CA ALA A 33 -13.58 5.44 8.15
C ALA A 33 -12.82 4.14 8.42
N ILE A 34 -13.59 3.06 8.51
CA ILE A 34 -13.05 1.70 8.62
C ILE A 34 -12.94 1.11 7.22
N GLY A 35 -11.87 0.36 6.98
CA GLY A 35 -11.55 -0.18 5.68
C GLY A 35 -10.61 -1.37 5.72
N THR A 36 -10.04 -1.66 4.57
CA THR A 36 -9.08 -2.73 4.34
C THR A 36 -7.72 -2.14 4.02
N ALA A 37 -6.69 -2.56 4.76
CA ALA A 37 -5.31 -2.23 4.47
C ALA A 37 -4.64 -3.37 3.68
N TYR A 38 -3.82 -3.00 2.70
CA TYR A 38 -2.99 -3.89 1.90
C TYR A 38 -1.54 -3.43 2.04
N GLN A 39 -0.64 -4.35 2.39
CA GLN A 39 0.76 -4.02 2.60
C GLN A 39 1.68 -5.15 2.13
N ALA A 40 2.90 -4.78 1.76
CA ALA A 40 3.99 -5.73 1.55
C ALA A 40 4.67 -6.00 2.90
N GLN A 41 4.54 -7.22 3.40
CA GLN A 41 5.18 -7.65 4.65
C GLN A 41 6.42 -8.48 4.34
N GLY A 42 7.57 -8.10 4.92
CA GLY A 42 8.79 -8.90 4.80
C GLY A 42 8.58 -10.30 5.38
N ASP A 43 9.19 -11.30 4.76
CA ASP A 43 9.05 -12.72 5.17
C ASP A 43 9.67 -13.05 6.54
N GLY A 44 10.39 -12.11 7.15
CA GLY A 44 11.01 -12.25 8.47
C GLY A 44 12.35 -13.00 8.47
N PHE A 45 12.79 -13.52 7.31
CA PHE A 45 14.03 -14.29 7.19
C PHE A 45 15.23 -13.45 6.71
N GLY A 46 15.04 -12.15 6.53
CA GLY A 46 16.11 -11.25 6.06
C GLY A 46 16.52 -11.52 4.61
N SER A 47 15.71 -12.24 3.85
CA SER A 47 15.93 -12.61 2.45
C SER A 47 15.67 -11.45 1.48
N GLY A 48 15.06 -10.37 1.96
CA GLY A 48 14.53 -9.28 1.13
C GLY A 48 13.24 -9.66 0.39
N GLN A 49 12.62 -10.80 0.70
CA GLN A 49 11.36 -11.23 0.09
C GLN A 49 10.16 -10.67 0.85
N PHE A 50 9.08 -10.41 0.12
CA PHE A 50 7.82 -9.91 0.64
C PHE A 50 6.68 -10.88 0.39
N THR A 51 5.66 -10.76 1.22
CA THR A 51 4.34 -11.39 1.03
C THR A 51 3.26 -10.31 1.11
N THR A 52 2.15 -10.52 0.39
CA THR A 52 0.98 -9.65 0.50
C THR A 52 0.28 -9.91 1.84
N ALA A 53 0.13 -8.88 2.66
CA ALA A 53 -0.67 -8.92 3.87
C ALA A 53 -1.91 -8.02 3.73
N ILE A 54 -3.07 -8.56 4.10
CA ILE A 54 -4.38 -7.89 4.03
C ILE A 54 -4.97 -7.84 5.43
N HIS A 55 -5.30 -6.63 5.89
CA HIS A 55 -5.89 -6.41 7.21
C HIS A 55 -7.27 -5.78 7.05
N LEU A 56 -8.29 -6.52 7.48
CA LEU A 56 -9.68 -6.08 7.47
C LEU A 56 -10.02 -5.28 8.72
N ALA A 57 -11.07 -4.46 8.63
CA ALA A 57 -11.59 -3.68 9.75
C ALA A 57 -10.56 -2.75 10.41
N VAL A 58 -9.66 -2.18 9.60
CA VAL A 58 -8.67 -1.20 10.07
C VAL A 58 -9.27 0.19 9.97
N GLN A 59 -8.94 1.06 10.92
CA GLN A 59 -9.38 2.46 10.88
C GLN A 59 -8.37 3.31 10.08
N LEU A 60 -8.85 4.15 9.15
CA LEU A 60 -8.03 5.06 8.33
C LEU A 60 -7.28 6.10 9.17
N LYS A 61 -7.73 6.36 10.39
CA LYS A 61 -7.00 7.07 11.43
C LYS A 61 -6.51 6.04 12.43
N GLY A 62 -5.20 5.88 12.58
CA GLY A 62 -4.72 5.03 13.66
C GLY A 62 -5.07 5.66 15.02
N PRO A 63 -5.40 4.85 16.04
CA PRO A 63 -5.65 5.35 17.39
C PRO A 63 -4.44 6.15 17.87
N ARG A 64 -4.61 7.14 18.75
CA ARG A 64 -3.47 7.81 19.41
C ARG A 64 -2.66 6.72 20.14
N GLY A 65 -1.57 6.27 19.53
CA GLY A 65 -0.92 5.01 19.88
C GLY A 65 -0.27 4.35 18.65
N ALA A 66 0.56 3.34 18.90
CA ALA A 66 1.76 2.97 18.14
C ALA A 66 1.62 2.46 16.66
N HIS A 67 0.53 2.80 15.95
CA HIS A 67 0.30 2.55 14.51
C HIS A 67 -0.48 3.68 13.82
N SER A 68 -0.48 4.90 14.36
CA SER A 68 -1.06 6.07 13.69
C SER A 68 -0.30 6.41 12.40
N TYR A 69 -0.98 6.38 11.26
CA TYR A 69 -0.47 6.92 10.01
C TYR A 69 0.07 8.34 10.24
N GLU A 70 1.26 8.62 9.69
CA GLU A 70 1.86 9.94 9.75
C GLU A 70 1.05 10.89 8.87
N ASP A 71 0.73 10.46 7.64
CA ASP A 71 -0.12 11.20 6.71
C ASP A 71 -0.63 10.25 5.59
N ARG A 72 -1.53 10.75 4.73
CA ARG A 72 -2.22 9.98 3.68
C ARG A 72 -2.45 10.80 2.41
N LEU A 73 -2.47 10.12 1.27
CA LEU A 73 -2.82 10.68 -0.03
C LEU A 73 -4.08 9.99 -0.57
N TYR A 74 -5.11 10.78 -0.89
CA TYR A 74 -6.26 10.29 -1.64
C TYR A 74 -5.90 10.06 -3.11
N LEU A 75 -6.06 8.81 -3.55
CA LEU A 75 -5.73 8.37 -4.91
C LEU A 75 -6.96 8.43 -5.84
N GLY A 76 -8.16 8.28 -5.28
CA GLY A 76 -9.42 8.36 -6.04
C GLY A 76 -10.43 7.31 -5.58
N THR A 77 -11.47 7.12 -6.40
CA THR A 77 -12.44 6.05 -6.21
C THR A 77 -12.13 4.88 -7.13
N ILE A 78 -12.26 3.65 -6.64
CA ILE A 78 -12.18 2.43 -7.43
C ILE A 78 -13.49 1.63 -7.33
N PRO A 79 -13.84 0.83 -8.36
CA PRO A 79 -15.05 0.03 -8.35
C PRO A 79 -15.10 -0.97 -7.17
N ASP A 80 -16.30 -1.26 -6.68
CA ASP A 80 -16.48 -2.23 -5.58
C ASP A 80 -15.99 -3.65 -5.92
N SER A 81 -15.93 -4.00 -7.21
CA SER A 81 -15.40 -5.29 -7.66
C SER A 81 -13.96 -5.54 -7.20
N PHE A 82 -13.18 -4.49 -6.90
CA PHE A 82 -11.83 -4.63 -6.32
C PHE A 82 -11.82 -5.20 -4.91
N THR A 83 -12.87 -4.98 -4.13
CA THR A 83 -13.07 -5.61 -2.80
C THR A 83 -13.87 -6.89 -2.89
N SER A 84 -15.01 -6.88 -3.58
CA SER A 84 -15.97 -8.00 -3.54
C SER A 84 -15.50 -9.24 -4.32
N ASN A 85 -14.71 -9.05 -5.39
CA ASN A 85 -14.24 -10.17 -6.23
C ASN A 85 -12.74 -10.47 -6.01
N GLY A 86 -12.10 -9.85 -5.02
CA GLY A 86 -10.69 -10.09 -4.73
C GLY A 86 -9.69 -9.51 -5.74
N MET A 87 -10.12 -8.73 -6.75
CA MET A 87 -9.19 -8.20 -7.77
C MET A 87 -8.07 -7.35 -7.16
N MET A 88 -8.32 -6.60 -6.08
CA MET A 88 -7.23 -5.85 -5.42
C MET A 88 -6.13 -6.79 -4.90
N LYS A 89 -6.50 -7.98 -4.41
CA LYS A 89 -5.53 -8.98 -3.97
C LYS A 89 -4.67 -9.45 -5.15
N GLU A 90 -5.26 -9.67 -6.32
CA GLU A 90 -4.52 -10.10 -7.51
C GLU A 90 -3.47 -9.05 -7.94
N TYR A 91 -3.83 -7.77 -7.93
CA TYR A 91 -2.86 -6.68 -8.20
C TYR A 91 -1.75 -6.64 -7.14
N CYS A 92 -2.11 -6.85 -5.86
CA CYS A 92 -1.16 -6.88 -4.76
C CYS A 92 -0.18 -8.07 -4.88
N ASP A 93 -0.68 -9.26 -5.22
CA ASP A 93 0.12 -10.46 -5.39
C ASP A 93 1.06 -10.32 -6.61
N ALA A 94 0.56 -9.83 -7.74
CA ALA A 94 1.38 -9.58 -8.92
C ALA A 94 2.49 -8.55 -8.65
N ALA A 95 2.21 -7.49 -7.89
CA ALA A 95 3.22 -6.53 -7.47
C ALA A 95 4.26 -7.15 -6.51
N THR A 96 3.84 -8.07 -5.64
CA THR A 96 4.72 -8.83 -4.75
C THR A 96 5.66 -9.73 -5.57
N GLU A 97 5.13 -10.47 -6.55
CA GLU A 97 5.92 -11.32 -7.44
C GLU A 97 6.99 -10.52 -8.19
N LEU A 98 6.62 -9.42 -8.84
CA LEU A 98 7.56 -8.55 -9.57
C LEU A 98 8.69 -8.01 -8.70
N ILE A 99 8.39 -7.64 -7.46
CA ILE A 99 9.42 -7.16 -6.52
C ILE A 99 10.31 -8.30 -6.06
N ASN A 100 9.74 -9.45 -5.75
CA ASN A 100 10.49 -10.62 -5.32
C ASN A 100 11.42 -11.12 -6.43
N GLU A 101 10.99 -11.11 -7.69
CA GLU A 101 11.83 -11.38 -8.86
C GLU A 101 12.98 -10.37 -8.97
N SER A 102 12.67 -9.07 -8.83
CA SER A 102 13.70 -8.03 -8.81
C SER A 102 14.67 -8.16 -7.64
N ASN A 103 14.21 -8.66 -6.49
CA ASN A 103 15.03 -8.86 -5.29
C ASN A 103 15.89 -10.10 -5.39
N ALA A 104 15.40 -11.18 -6.01
CA ALA A 104 16.19 -12.37 -6.29
C ALA A 104 17.38 -12.07 -7.22
N ALA A 105 17.25 -11.07 -8.09
CA ALA A 105 18.31 -10.59 -8.98
C ALA A 105 19.29 -9.59 -8.32
N ARG A 106 19.06 -9.15 -7.07
CA ARG A 106 19.84 -8.11 -6.39
C ARG A 106 20.38 -8.57 -5.03
N VAL A 107 21.30 -7.79 -4.47
CA VAL A 107 21.85 -8.01 -3.12
C VAL A 107 20.81 -7.62 -2.06
N VAL A 108 20.68 -8.47 -1.05
CA VAL A 108 19.82 -8.35 0.13
C VAL A 108 19.92 -6.95 0.77
N GLY A 109 18.78 -6.30 1.03
CA GLY A 109 18.70 -5.17 1.96
C GLY A 109 17.97 -3.90 1.51
N GLU A 110 17.50 -3.79 0.26
CA GLU A 110 16.71 -2.61 -0.15
C GLU A 110 15.27 -2.68 0.36
N SER A 111 14.87 -1.74 1.21
CA SER A 111 13.47 -1.58 1.65
C SER A 111 12.64 -0.99 0.51
N ASN A 112 12.21 -1.84 -0.41
CA ASN A 112 11.47 -1.45 -1.62
C ASN A 112 9.95 -1.65 -1.52
N CYS A 113 9.39 -1.77 -0.32
CA CYS A 113 7.93 -1.78 -0.09
C CYS A 113 7.21 -0.54 -0.66
N HIS A 114 7.90 0.59 -0.76
CA HIS A 114 7.41 1.79 -1.44
C HIS A 114 7.16 1.52 -2.93
N ASN A 115 8.07 0.80 -3.58
CA ASN A 115 7.94 0.41 -4.98
C ASN A 115 6.77 -0.55 -5.16
N TRP A 116 6.46 -1.39 -4.16
CA TRP A 116 5.31 -2.29 -4.21
C TRP A 116 4.00 -1.51 -4.34
N CYS A 117 3.81 -0.50 -3.49
CA CYS A 117 2.64 0.37 -3.58
C CYS A 117 2.57 1.08 -4.94
N LEU A 118 3.71 1.54 -5.45
CA LEU A 118 3.78 2.21 -6.75
C LEU A 118 3.45 1.28 -7.92
N LEU A 119 3.84 0.01 -7.87
CA LEU A 119 3.49 -0.98 -8.89
C LEU A 119 1.98 -1.22 -8.93
N VAL A 120 1.34 -1.39 -7.76
CA VAL A 120 -0.12 -1.53 -7.68
C VAL A 120 -0.82 -0.28 -8.23
N ILE A 121 -0.42 0.92 -7.77
CA ILE A 121 -1.01 2.18 -8.25
C ILE A 121 -0.83 2.32 -9.77
N ARG A 122 0.34 1.96 -10.29
CA ARG A 122 0.62 1.99 -11.73
C ARG A 122 -0.31 1.06 -12.49
N GLY A 123 -0.45 -0.19 -12.04
CA GLY A 123 -1.34 -1.17 -12.67
C GLY A 123 -2.79 -0.70 -12.71
N LEU A 124 -3.28 -0.09 -11.62
CA LEU A 124 -4.63 0.47 -11.57
C LEU A 124 -4.82 1.68 -12.48
N GLU A 125 -3.80 2.53 -12.62
CA GLU A 125 -3.81 3.66 -13.55
C GLU A 125 -3.78 3.19 -15.01
N ASP A 126 -2.91 2.24 -15.35
CA ASP A 126 -2.81 1.67 -16.70
C ASP A 126 -4.11 0.93 -17.09
N ALA A 127 -4.80 0.32 -16.12
CA ALA A 127 -6.13 -0.26 -16.28
C ALA A 127 -7.29 0.76 -16.29
N LYS A 128 -6.99 2.07 -16.23
CA LYS A 128 -7.96 3.18 -16.17
C LYS A 128 -8.92 3.12 -14.98
N CYS A 129 -8.52 2.44 -13.91
CA CYS A 129 -9.25 2.41 -12.64
C CYS A 129 -8.92 3.63 -11.76
N LEU A 130 -7.77 4.26 -12.01
CA LEU A 130 -7.37 5.54 -11.41
C LEU A 130 -7.20 6.61 -12.50
N LYS A 131 -7.26 7.87 -12.08
CA LYS A 131 -7.04 9.01 -12.98
C LYS A 131 -5.58 9.08 -13.41
N GLU A 132 -5.35 9.50 -14.66
CA GLU A 132 -4.01 9.81 -15.15
C GLU A 132 -3.29 10.84 -14.25
N GLY A 133 -2.02 10.59 -13.97
CA GLY A 133 -1.17 11.34 -13.04
C GLY A 133 -1.22 10.87 -11.59
N THR A 134 -1.99 9.82 -11.26
CA THR A 134 -2.12 9.33 -9.87
C THR A 134 -0.82 8.69 -9.37
N TRP A 135 -0.16 7.87 -10.21
CA TRP A 135 1.14 7.29 -9.91
C TRP A 135 2.21 8.36 -9.69
N GLU A 136 2.23 9.41 -10.53
CA GLU A 136 3.22 10.49 -10.43
C GLU A 136 3.02 11.30 -9.14
N ARG A 137 1.76 11.53 -8.73
CA ARG A 137 1.44 12.12 -7.43
C ARG A 137 1.92 11.23 -6.28
N ALA A 138 1.62 9.93 -6.32
CA ALA A 138 2.03 8.97 -5.30
C ALA A 138 3.57 8.88 -5.19
N ARG A 139 4.28 8.93 -6.32
CA ARG A 139 5.75 8.88 -6.38
C ARG A 139 6.42 10.03 -5.62
N ARG A 140 5.77 11.19 -5.53
CA ARG A 140 6.26 12.38 -4.81
C ARG A 140 5.97 12.35 -3.31
N CYS A 141 5.20 11.37 -2.82
CA CYS A 141 5.00 11.20 -1.39
C CYS A 141 6.32 10.88 -0.69
N PRO A 142 6.45 11.18 0.62
CA PRO A 142 7.66 10.91 1.38
C PRO A 142 8.03 9.41 1.35
N ARG A 143 9.19 9.08 0.77
CA ARG A 143 9.77 7.74 0.75
C ARG A 143 10.90 7.69 1.77
N MET A 144 10.74 6.90 2.82
CA MET A 144 11.75 6.71 3.88
C MET A 144 12.25 7.98 4.59
N GLY A 145 12.62 7.79 5.85
CA GLY A 145 13.69 8.48 6.56
C GLY A 145 14.62 7.40 7.07
#